data_AF-A0A968M076-F1
#
_entry.id   AF-A0A968M076-F1
#
_cell.length_a   1.000
_cell.length_b   1.000
_cell.length_c   1.000
_cell.angle_alpha   90.00
_cell.angle_beta   90.00
_cell.angle_gamma   90.00
#
_symmetry.space_group_name_H-M   'P 1'
#
loop_
_entity.id
_entity.type
_entity.pdbx_description
1 polymer ?
#
loop_
_entity_poly.entity_id
_entity_poly.type
_entity_poly.pdbx_seq_one_letter_code
_entity_poly.pdbx_strand_id
1 'polypeptide(L)'
;MGASATNSLNELWVALAEKAYAQLAESGWSRDADSTDSYGAIEGGWMTDTIKQVTGLTTSDRQASSMTKQELIDVVNSNKLLTAGFVGIGSTLESTYKVVDNHAYTITGYNASTDTFFLRNPWATNHVSLTWEQLLTLKTYIQWSNA
;
A
#
# COMPACT_ATOMS: atom_id res chain seq x y z
N MET A 1 9.60 -13.38 13.73
CA MET A 1 8.25 -13.98 13.59
C MET A 1 8.37 -15.30 12.87
N GLY A 2 7.52 -16.29 13.20
CA GLY A 2 7.46 -17.58 12.52
C GLY A 2 6.73 -18.61 13.37
N ALA A 3 5.45 -18.85 13.08
CA ALA A 3 4.71 -19.97 13.65
C ALA A 3 5.02 -21.25 12.84
N SER A 4 4.92 -22.45 13.46
CA SER A 4 5.27 -23.71 12.78
C SER A 4 4.46 -23.93 11.50
N ALA A 5 5.13 -24.26 10.39
CA ALA A 5 4.48 -24.57 9.12
C ALA A 5 3.60 -25.84 9.16
N THR A 6 3.77 -26.67 10.19
CA THR A 6 3.02 -27.94 10.35
C THR A 6 1.79 -27.83 11.24
N ASN A 7 1.54 -26.67 11.84
CA ASN A 7 0.34 -26.48 12.66
C ASN A 7 -0.83 -26.03 11.77
N SER A 8 -1.87 -26.86 11.68
CA SER A 8 -3.07 -26.61 10.87
C SER A 8 -3.93 -25.44 11.34
N LEU A 9 -3.69 -24.92 12.55
CA LEU A 9 -4.35 -23.71 13.06
C LEU A 9 -3.67 -22.42 12.60
N ASN A 10 -2.50 -22.51 11.95
CA ASN A 10 -1.79 -21.33 11.46
C ASN A 10 -2.30 -20.92 10.07
N GLU A 11 -2.59 -19.63 9.90
CA GLU A 11 -2.82 -19.03 8.59
C GLU A 11 -1.47 -18.68 7.95
N LEU A 12 -1.06 -19.42 6.92
CA LEU A 12 0.28 -19.33 6.33
C LEU A 12 0.31 -18.73 4.93
N TRP A 13 -0.85 -18.52 4.30
CA TRP A 13 -0.89 -18.16 2.88
C TRP A 13 -0.14 -16.85 2.59
N VAL A 14 -0.26 -15.84 3.47
CA VAL A 14 0.45 -14.56 3.32
C VAL A 14 1.96 -14.77 3.39
N ALA A 15 2.43 -15.49 4.41
CA ALA A 15 3.86 -15.75 4.61
C ALA A 15 4.46 -16.57 3.45
N LEU A 16 3.71 -17.54 2.92
CA LEU A 16 4.15 -18.34 1.78
C LEU A 16 4.12 -17.54 0.47
N ALA A 17 3.12 -16.69 0.26
CA ALA A 17 3.05 -15.80 -0.88
C ALA A 17 4.20 -14.77 -0.86
N GLU A 18 4.48 -14.17 0.29
CA GLU A 18 5.60 -13.24 0.48
C GLU A 18 6.94 -13.94 0.25
N LYS A 19 7.13 -15.16 0.77
CA LYS A 19 8.33 -15.96 0.50
C LYS A 19 8.52 -16.22 -1.00
N ALA A 20 7.46 -16.63 -1.70
CA ALA A 20 7.53 -16.86 -3.15
C ALA A 20 7.86 -15.56 -3.90
N TYR A 21 7.27 -14.43 -3.49
CA TYR A 21 7.54 -13.12 -4.08
C TYR A 21 8.99 -12.67 -3.86
N ALA A 22 9.56 -12.94 -2.67
CA ALA A 22 10.98 -12.72 -2.37
C ALA A 22 11.89 -13.62 -3.20
N GLN A 23 11.54 -14.90 -3.36
CA GLN A 23 12.33 -15.83 -4.17
C GLN A 23 12.35 -15.42 -5.64
N LEU A 24 11.21 -14.95 -6.19
CA LEU A 24 11.13 -14.49 -7.58
C LEU A 24 11.99 -13.26 -7.88
N ALA A 25 12.54 -12.59 -6.87
CA ALA A 25 13.47 -11.48 -7.06
C ALA A 25 14.73 -11.96 -7.83
N GLU A 26 15.25 -13.15 -7.51
CA GLU A 26 16.43 -13.74 -8.17
C GLU A 26 16.27 -13.91 -9.69
N SER A 27 15.03 -14.04 -10.16
CA SER A 27 14.69 -14.21 -11.57
C SER A 27 14.49 -12.88 -12.31
N GLY A 28 14.57 -11.75 -11.61
CA GLY A 28 14.26 -10.44 -12.16
C GLY A 28 12.77 -10.17 -12.34
N TRP A 29 11.89 -11.00 -11.75
CA TRP A 29 10.43 -10.88 -11.96
C TRP A 29 9.78 -9.87 -11.00
N SER A 30 10.06 -9.96 -9.69
CA SER A 30 9.51 -9.03 -8.69
C SER A 30 10.39 -7.79 -8.46
N ARG A 31 11.65 -7.85 -8.86
CA ARG A 31 12.69 -6.81 -8.68
C ARG A 31 13.69 -6.88 -9.85
N ASP A 32 14.57 -5.89 -9.98
CA ASP A 32 15.63 -5.94 -11.01
C ASP A 32 16.51 -7.19 -10.83
N ALA A 33 17.04 -7.71 -11.94
CA ALA A 33 17.70 -9.02 -12.05
C ALA A 33 19.02 -9.18 -11.25
N ASP A 34 19.49 -8.13 -10.58
CA ASP A 34 20.64 -8.17 -9.67
C ASP A 34 20.23 -8.44 -8.21
N SER A 35 18.94 -8.67 -7.95
CA SER A 35 18.41 -8.98 -6.62
C SER A 35 18.59 -10.47 -6.26
N THR A 36 18.81 -10.76 -4.98
CA THR A 36 19.02 -12.11 -4.45
C THR A 36 17.73 -12.69 -3.88
N ASP A 37 17.59 -14.02 -3.82
CA ASP A 37 16.53 -14.71 -3.06
C ASP A 37 16.67 -14.37 -1.56
N SER A 38 16.03 -13.27 -1.17
CA SER A 38 16.08 -12.75 0.18
C SER A 38 14.89 -11.84 0.45
N TYR A 39 14.44 -11.79 1.71
CA TYR A 39 13.45 -10.79 2.14
C TYR A 39 13.96 -9.36 2.00
N GLY A 40 15.28 -9.15 2.11
CA GLY A 40 15.90 -7.83 1.88
C GLY A 40 15.67 -7.31 0.46
N ALA A 41 15.55 -8.19 -0.54
CA ALA A 41 15.29 -7.79 -1.91
C ALA A 41 13.91 -7.13 -2.12
N ILE A 42 12.94 -7.44 -1.26
CA ILE A 42 11.58 -6.89 -1.36
C ILE A 42 11.36 -5.70 -0.43
N GLU A 43 12.40 -5.21 0.26
CA GLU A 43 12.35 -3.98 1.04
C GLU A 43 12.19 -2.76 0.12
N GLY A 44 11.24 -1.89 0.45
CA GLY A 44 10.90 -0.72 -0.37
C GLY A 44 10.15 -1.06 -1.66
N GLY A 45 10.13 -0.09 -2.58
CA GLY A 45 9.39 -0.16 -3.85
C GLY A 45 8.05 0.56 -3.82
N TRP A 46 7.37 0.60 -4.98
CA TRP A 46 6.10 1.28 -5.17
C TRP A 46 4.94 0.30 -5.26
N MET A 47 3.77 0.69 -4.71
CA MET A 47 2.58 -0.16 -4.74
C MET A 47 2.10 -0.43 -6.18
N THR A 48 2.30 0.50 -7.12
CA THR A 48 2.01 0.26 -8.53
C THR A 48 2.75 -0.95 -9.11
N ASP A 49 4.00 -1.17 -8.73
CA ASP A 49 4.79 -2.28 -9.27
C ASP A 49 4.31 -3.59 -8.65
N THR A 50 4.06 -3.60 -7.34
CA THR A 50 3.47 -4.74 -6.64
C THR A 50 2.10 -5.11 -7.20
N ILE A 51 1.22 -4.13 -7.46
CA ILE A 51 -0.09 -4.38 -8.07
C ILE A 51 0.08 -5.05 -9.44
N LYS A 52 0.93 -4.52 -10.32
CA LYS A 52 1.19 -5.12 -11.65
C LYS A 52 1.71 -6.54 -11.53
N GLN A 53 2.67 -6.79 -10.65
CA GLN A 53 3.30 -8.09 -10.49
C GLN A 53 2.31 -9.13 -9.95
N VAL A 54 1.55 -8.78 -8.91
CA VAL A 54 0.63 -9.73 -8.27
C VAL A 54 -0.62 -9.99 -9.13
N THR A 55 -1.10 -9.00 -9.88
CA THR A 55 -2.40 -9.10 -10.57
C THR A 55 -2.33 -9.14 -12.09
N GLY A 56 -1.20 -8.74 -12.69
CA GLY A 56 -1.09 -8.51 -14.13
C GLY A 56 -1.83 -7.26 -14.62
N LEU A 57 -2.48 -6.49 -13.75
CA LEU A 57 -3.24 -5.30 -14.12
C LEU A 57 -2.32 -4.11 -14.34
N THR A 58 -2.69 -3.24 -15.27
CA THR A 58 -2.04 -1.93 -15.38
C THR A 58 -2.48 -1.04 -14.22
N THR A 59 -1.66 -0.04 -13.89
CA THR A 59 -1.91 0.85 -12.77
C THR A 59 -1.90 2.30 -13.20
N SER A 60 -2.43 3.14 -12.32
CA SER A 60 -2.29 4.60 -12.38
C SER A 60 -1.77 5.09 -11.03
N ASP A 61 -1.03 6.19 -11.06
CA ASP A 61 -0.57 6.91 -9.89
C ASP A 61 -0.84 8.41 -10.05
N ARG A 62 -1.24 9.05 -8.96
CA ARG A 62 -1.33 10.51 -8.86
C ARG A 62 -1.02 10.93 -7.43
N GLN A 63 -0.37 12.08 -7.28
CA GLN A 63 -0.35 12.73 -5.99
C GLN A 63 -1.75 13.32 -5.72
N ALA A 64 -2.18 13.37 -4.45
CA ALA A 64 -3.48 13.93 -4.09
C ALA A 64 -3.68 15.36 -4.65
N SER A 65 -2.61 16.16 -4.74
CA SER A 65 -2.63 17.51 -5.31
C SER A 65 -2.86 17.59 -6.82
N SER A 66 -2.79 16.47 -7.55
CA SER A 66 -3.03 16.39 -8.99
C SER A 66 -4.32 15.66 -9.35
N MET A 67 -5.21 15.47 -8.39
CA MET A 67 -6.56 14.95 -8.60
C MET A 67 -7.57 15.68 -7.70
N THR A 68 -8.85 15.37 -7.89
CA THR A 68 -9.95 15.92 -7.09
C THR A 68 -10.39 14.93 -6.01
N LYS A 69 -11.05 15.44 -4.96
CA LYS A 69 -11.69 14.58 -3.94
C LYS A 69 -12.67 13.60 -4.56
N GLN A 70 -13.47 14.04 -5.52
CA GLN A 70 -14.48 13.21 -6.17
C GLN A 70 -13.84 12.06 -6.94
N GLU A 71 -12.75 12.30 -7.69
CA GLU A 71 -12.02 11.23 -8.37
C GLU A 71 -11.53 10.15 -7.37
N LEU A 72 -11.06 10.54 -6.18
CA LEU A 72 -10.64 9.57 -5.17
C LEU A 72 -11.85 8.79 -4.62
N ILE A 73 -12.97 9.46 -4.34
CA ILE A 73 -14.22 8.81 -3.91
C ILE A 73 -14.67 7.79 -4.95
N ASP A 74 -14.60 8.13 -6.24
CA ASP A 74 -15.00 7.25 -7.33
C ASP A 74 -14.10 6.00 -7.41
N VAL A 75 -12.77 6.17 -7.23
CA VAL A 75 -11.84 5.02 -7.21
C VAL A 75 -12.06 4.16 -5.96
N VAL A 76 -12.26 4.75 -4.78
CA VAL A 76 -12.55 4.02 -3.53
C VAL A 76 -13.81 3.17 -3.62
N ASN A 77 -14.84 3.67 -4.30
CA ASN A 77 -16.11 2.97 -4.49
C ASN A 77 -16.11 2.02 -5.71
N SER A 78 -14.98 1.90 -6.40
CA SER A 78 -14.82 0.97 -7.51
C SER A 78 -14.22 -0.36 -7.03
N ASN A 79 -14.29 -1.41 -7.85
CA ASN A 79 -13.68 -2.71 -7.54
C ASN A 79 -12.16 -2.74 -7.84
N LYS A 80 -11.47 -1.61 -7.68
CA LYS A 80 -10.03 -1.47 -7.97
C LYS A 80 -9.21 -1.66 -6.72
N LEU A 81 -7.99 -2.16 -6.89
CA LEU A 81 -6.99 -2.11 -5.82
C LEU A 81 -6.56 -0.65 -5.63
N LEU A 82 -6.57 -0.15 -4.40
CA LEU A 82 -6.28 1.24 -4.09
C LEU A 82 -5.38 1.37 -2.86
N THR A 83 -4.31 2.14 -3.03
CA THR A 83 -3.27 2.33 -2.02
C THR A 83 -2.89 3.80 -1.89
N ALA A 84 -2.35 4.13 -0.72
CA ALA A 84 -1.83 5.44 -0.37
C ALA A 84 -0.39 5.30 0.14
N GLY A 85 0.53 6.12 -0.37
CA GLY A 85 1.92 6.18 0.07
C GLY A 85 2.24 7.55 0.64
N PHE A 86 2.89 7.58 1.81
CA PHE A 86 3.44 8.79 2.40
C PHE A 86 4.96 8.76 2.24
N VAL A 87 5.55 9.77 1.58
CA VAL A 87 6.99 9.79 1.26
C VAL A 87 7.56 11.15 1.60
N GLY A 88 8.53 11.19 2.52
CA GLY A 88 9.23 12.40 2.92
C GLY A 88 8.30 13.44 3.56
N ILE A 89 7.30 13.00 4.32
CA ILE A 89 6.38 13.92 5.03
C ILE A 89 7.01 14.52 6.27
N GLY A 90 8.04 13.87 6.83
CA GLY A 90 8.74 14.28 8.04
C GLY A 90 7.97 13.98 9.33
N SER A 91 8.73 13.87 10.42
CA SER A 91 8.27 13.41 11.73
C SER A 91 7.15 14.25 12.36
N THR A 92 7.11 15.56 12.05
CA THR A 92 6.05 16.45 12.54
C THR A 92 4.69 16.05 11.98
N LEU A 93 4.59 15.83 10.67
CA LEU A 93 3.32 15.44 10.05
C LEU A 93 2.98 13.99 10.39
N GLU A 94 3.98 13.12 10.42
CA GLU A 94 3.85 11.73 10.86
C GLU A 94 3.15 11.64 12.23
N SER A 95 3.69 12.33 13.24
CA SER A 95 3.13 12.35 14.59
C SER A 95 1.77 13.05 14.68
N THR A 96 1.56 14.13 13.92
CA THR A 96 0.30 14.89 13.93
C THR A 96 -0.86 14.06 13.38
N TYR A 97 -0.65 13.36 12.27
CA TYR A 97 -1.68 12.60 11.58
C TYR A 97 -1.67 11.10 11.90
N LYS A 98 -0.72 10.65 12.74
CA LYS A 98 -0.56 9.25 13.18
C LYS A 98 -0.37 8.28 12.02
N VAL A 99 0.25 8.76 10.94
CA VAL A 99 0.70 7.95 9.82
C VAL A 99 2.16 7.55 10.05
N VAL A 100 2.75 6.79 9.13
CA VAL A 100 4.17 6.44 9.14
C VAL A 100 4.80 7.02 7.88
N ASP A 101 5.94 7.70 7.99
CA ASP A 101 6.66 8.23 6.84
C ASP A 101 7.36 7.12 6.06
N ASN A 102 7.48 7.27 4.74
CA ASN A 102 7.97 6.26 3.81
C ASN A 102 7.22 4.91 3.92
N HIS A 103 5.90 4.96 4.09
CA HIS A 103 5.07 3.77 4.33
C HIS A 103 3.82 3.73 3.45
N ALA A 104 3.43 2.50 3.10
CA ALA A 104 2.28 2.21 2.25
C ALA A 104 1.05 1.80 3.09
N TYR A 105 -0.12 2.26 2.68
CA TYR A 105 -1.43 1.96 3.24
C TYR A 105 -2.37 1.50 2.14
N THR A 106 -3.43 0.79 2.50
CA THR A 106 -4.57 0.51 1.62
C THR A 106 -5.71 1.45 1.95
N ILE A 107 -6.33 2.09 0.96
CA ILE A 107 -7.59 2.83 1.19
C ILE A 107 -8.72 1.84 0.98
N THR A 108 -9.55 1.67 2.01
CA THR A 108 -10.58 0.61 2.03
C THR A 108 -12.00 1.14 2.17
N GLY A 109 -12.17 2.46 2.23
CA GLY A 109 -13.49 3.07 2.23
C GLY A 109 -13.45 4.59 2.34
N TYR A 110 -14.59 5.19 2.02
CA TYR A 110 -14.88 6.61 2.23
C TYR A 110 -16.15 6.73 3.08
N ASN A 111 -16.09 7.56 4.12
CA ASN A 111 -17.22 7.84 5.00
C ASN A 111 -17.70 9.27 4.73
N ALA A 112 -18.87 9.39 4.08
CA ALA A 112 -19.47 10.67 3.73
C ALA A 112 -19.94 11.48 4.96
N SER A 113 -20.25 10.84 6.09
CA SER A 113 -20.69 11.54 7.31
C SER A 113 -19.55 12.25 8.03
N THR A 114 -18.34 11.70 7.96
CA THR A 114 -17.13 12.29 8.55
C THR A 114 -16.22 12.96 7.51
N ASP A 115 -16.55 12.85 6.23
CA ASP A 115 -15.75 13.28 5.08
C ASP A 115 -14.31 12.77 5.12
N THR A 116 -14.14 11.48 5.45
CA THR A 116 -12.83 10.84 5.60
C THR A 116 -12.67 9.58 4.76
N PHE A 117 -11.43 9.33 4.34
CA PHE A 117 -10.98 8.08 3.75
C PHE A 117 -10.36 7.20 4.83
N PHE A 118 -10.77 5.94 4.89
CA PHE A 118 -10.20 4.97 5.84
C PHE A 118 -8.99 4.27 5.22
N LEU A 119 -7.83 4.46 5.85
CA LEU A 119 -6.54 3.89 5.46
C LEU A 119 -6.13 2.80 6.44
N ARG A 120 -6.02 1.58 5.93
CA ARG A 120 -5.56 0.41 6.68
C ARG A 120 -4.05 0.25 6.52
N ASN A 121 -3.35 0.37 7.65
CA ASN A 121 -1.93 0.04 7.78
C ASN A 121 -1.70 -1.47 7.65
N PRO A 122 -0.78 -1.94 6.79
CA PRO A 122 -0.44 -3.36 6.67
C PRO A 122 0.09 -3.98 7.98
N TRP A 123 0.64 -3.19 8.93
CA TRP A 123 1.05 -3.66 10.26
C TRP A 123 -0.11 -3.96 11.23
N ALA A 124 -1.35 -3.95 10.76
CA ALA A 124 -2.56 -4.24 11.55
C ALA A 124 -2.76 -3.33 12.79
N THR A 125 -2.05 -2.21 12.85
CA THR A 125 -2.08 -1.22 13.94
C THR A 125 -2.05 0.18 13.34
N ASN A 126 -2.46 1.22 14.08
CA ASN A 126 -2.40 2.61 13.61
C ASN A 126 -3.10 2.81 12.24
N HIS A 127 -4.30 2.25 12.09
CA HIS A 127 -5.19 2.63 11.00
C HIS A 127 -5.65 4.08 11.20
N VAL A 128 -5.85 4.81 10.11
CA VAL A 128 -6.21 6.23 10.17
C VAL A 128 -7.41 6.52 9.29
N SER A 129 -8.17 7.54 9.68
CA SER A 129 -9.19 8.15 8.83
C SER A 129 -8.76 9.56 8.54
N LEU A 130 -8.55 9.90 7.26
CA LEU A 130 -8.01 11.19 6.85
C LEU A 130 -9.00 11.94 5.97
N THR A 131 -9.14 13.24 6.17
CA THR A 131 -9.90 14.10 5.25
C THR A 131 -9.13 14.31 3.95
N TRP A 132 -9.81 14.81 2.93
CA TRP A 132 -9.16 15.19 1.67
C TRP A 132 -8.04 16.22 1.87
N GLU A 133 -8.27 17.24 2.70
CA GLU A 133 -7.29 18.28 3.01
C GLU A 133 -6.05 17.69 3.70
N GLN A 134 -6.24 16.71 4.59
CA GLN A 134 -5.13 16.03 5.24
C GLN A 134 -4.30 15.22 4.23
N LEU A 135 -4.95 14.53 3.28
CA LEU A 135 -4.25 13.83 2.20
C LEU A 135 -3.42 14.79 1.32
N LEU A 136 -3.93 16.00 1.07
CA LEU A 136 -3.20 17.06 0.37
C LEU A 136 -1.99 17.55 1.18
N THR A 137 -2.17 17.84 2.48
CA THR A 137 -1.08 18.26 3.38
C THR A 137 0.02 17.20 3.45
N LEU A 138 -0.37 15.93 3.49
CA LEU A 138 0.55 14.79 3.53
C LEU A 138 1.19 14.45 2.18
N LYS A 139 0.89 15.22 1.11
CA LYS A 139 1.43 14.99 -0.25
C LYS A 139 1.25 13.54 -0.71
N THR A 140 0.10 12.97 -0.37
CA THR A 140 -0.13 11.52 -0.49
C THR A 140 -0.04 11.07 -1.95
N TYR A 141 0.72 10.01 -2.21
CA TYR A 141 0.67 9.29 -3.49
C TYR A 141 -0.48 8.30 -3.48
N ILE A 142 -1.44 8.48 -4.37
CA ILE A 142 -2.59 7.61 -4.56
C ILE A 142 -2.28 6.71 -5.77
N GLN A 143 -2.30 5.39 -5.55
CA GLN A 143 -1.93 4.40 -6.58
C GLN A 143 -3.00 3.32 -6.67
N TRP A 144 -3.47 3.01 -7.88
CA TRP A 144 -4.58 2.08 -8.08
C TRP A 144 -4.48 1.22 -9.35
N SER A 145 -5.19 0.09 -9.38
CA SER A 145 -5.35 -0.74 -10.57
C SER A 145 -6.32 -0.11 -11.58
N ASN A 146 -6.05 -0.23 -12.88
CA ASN A 146 -6.90 0.38 -13.91
C ASN A 146 -8.17 -0.43 -14.21
N ALA A 147 -8.22 -1.70 -13.79
CA ALA A 147 -9.38 -2.58 -13.84
C ALA A 147 -9.60 -3.26 -12.49
#